data_AF-A0A7U5XW31-F1
#
_entry.id   AF-A0A7U5XW31-F1
#
_cell.length_a   1.000
_cell.length_b   1.000
_cell.length_c   1.000
_cell.angle_alpha   90.00
_cell.angle_beta   90.00
_cell.angle_gamma   90.00
#
_symmetry.space_group_name_H-M   'P 1'
#
loop_
_entity.id
_entity.type
_entity.pdbx_description
1 polymer ?
#
loop_
_entity_poly.entity_id
_entity_poly.type
_entity_poly.pdbx_seq_one_letter_code
_entity_poly.pdbx_strand_id
1 'polypeptide(L)'
;MNLRTKAALLSALLFPGLGQALVLKRPRRALCFIVPALLAMLWLLHAAWTVANLIVDQIGAGTLPLDPVLIQQQIEATNTGPGGNLAAAVLLIAWLGSILDALFSKP
;
A
#
# COMPACT_ATOMS: atom_id res chain seq x y z
N MET A 1 7.99 26.97 -5.78
CA MET A 1 8.36 25.62 -5.28
C MET A 1 9.42 25.02 -6.19
N ASN A 2 10.49 24.42 -5.66
CA ASN A 2 11.54 23.82 -6.50
C ASN A 2 11.14 22.39 -6.96
N LEU A 3 11.85 21.87 -7.97
CA LEU A 3 11.58 20.56 -8.58
C LEU A 3 11.64 19.39 -7.58
N ARG A 4 12.55 19.45 -6.60
CA ARG A 4 12.72 18.39 -5.60
C ARG A 4 11.55 18.35 -4.62
N THR A 5 11.12 19.50 -4.11
CA THR A 5 9.93 19.60 -3.26
C THR A 5 8.68 19.15 -4.02
N LYS A 6 8.53 19.55 -5.30
CA LYS A 6 7.42 19.08 -6.15
C LYS A 6 7.43 17.56 -6.29
N ALA A 7 8.59 16.97 -6.56
CA ALA A 7 8.74 15.52 -6.69
C ALA A 7 8.44 14.79 -5.37
N ALA A 8 8.96 15.29 -4.26
CA ALA A 8 8.75 14.69 -2.94
C ALA A 8 7.26 14.72 -2.54
N LEU A 9 6.57 15.84 -2.77
CA LEU A 9 5.13 15.94 -2.53
C LEU A 9 4.33 14.98 -3.42
N LEU A 10 4.71 14.86 -4.70
CA LEU A 10 4.05 13.93 -5.61
C LEU A 10 4.21 12.47 -5.13
N SER A 11 5.41 12.08 -4.71
CA SER A 11 5.66 10.75 -4.16
C SER A 11 4.97 10.53 -2.81
N ALA A 12 4.91 11.57 -1.96
CA ALA A 12 4.29 11.50 -0.63
C ALA A 12 2.76 11.37 -0.71
N LEU A 13 2.11 12.14 -1.59
CA LEU A 13 0.65 12.27 -1.61
C LEU A 13 -0.04 11.27 -2.54
N LEU A 14 0.62 10.86 -3.64
CA LEU A 14 -0.02 10.00 -4.64
C LEU A 14 0.48 8.57 -4.56
N PHE A 15 1.78 8.35 -4.85
CA PHE A 15 2.34 7.02 -4.87
C PHE A 15 3.88 7.04 -4.87
N PRO A 16 4.55 6.09 -4.18
CA PRO A 16 6.01 6.00 -4.19
C PRO A 16 6.59 5.95 -5.60
N GLY A 17 7.55 6.82 -5.89
CA GLY A 17 8.29 6.85 -7.16
C GLY A 17 7.72 7.79 -8.23
N LEU A 18 6.50 8.33 -8.06
CA LEU A 18 5.89 9.21 -9.06
C LEU A 18 6.65 10.52 -9.24
N GLY A 19 7.20 11.10 -8.16
CA GLY A 19 8.06 12.27 -8.24
C GLY A 19 9.28 12.04 -9.12
N GLN A 20 9.93 10.89 -8.96
CA GLN A 20 11.06 10.46 -9.77
C GLN A 20 10.66 10.28 -11.25
N ALA A 21 9.54 9.61 -11.52
CA ALA A 21 9.09 9.31 -12.88
C ALA A 21 8.65 10.59 -13.63
N LEU A 22 7.79 11.40 -13.02
CA LEU A 22 7.05 12.45 -13.72
C LEU A 22 7.74 13.81 -13.64
N VAL A 23 8.38 14.12 -12.50
CA VAL A 23 8.99 15.44 -12.23
C VAL A 23 10.49 15.43 -12.49
N LEU A 24 11.22 14.45 -11.94
CA LEU A 24 12.67 14.36 -12.08
C LEU A 24 13.12 13.62 -13.36
N LYS A 25 12.19 13.01 -14.10
CA LYS A 25 12.45 12.25 -15.34
C LYS A 25 13.48 11.12 -15.16
N ARG A 26 13.42 10.42 -14.02
CA ARG A 26 14.31 9.30 -13.64
C ARG A 26 13.52 8.00 -13.49
N PRO A 27 13.03 7.39 -14.58
CA PRO A 27 12.17 6.21 -14.53
C PRO A 27 12.84 5.00 -13.88
N ARG A 28 14.16 4.81 -14.10
CA ARG A 28 14.89 3.68 -13.48
C ARG A 28 14.84 3.72 -11.95
N ARG A 29 15.00 4.91 -11.37
CA ARG A 29 14.92 5.09 -9.90
C ARG A 29 13.49 5.03 -9.40
N ALA A 30 12.55 5.54 -10.20
CA ALA A 30 11.13 5.40 -9.90
C ALA A 30 10.71 3.92 -9.77
N LEU A 31 11.18 3.06 -10.69
CA LEU A 31 10.86 1.63 -10.69
C LEU A 31 11.31 0.91 -9.41
N CYS A 32 12.45 1.31 -8.82
CA CYS A 32 12.92 0.76 -7.54
C CYS A 32 11.92 1.00 -6.39
N PHE A 33 11.03 1.98 -6.49
CA PHE A 33 9.99 2.27 -5.50
C PHE A 33 8.61 1.79 -5.97
N ILE A 34 8.26 2.03 -7.24
CA ILE A 34 6.94 1.70 -7.79
C ILE A 34 6.69 0.21 -7.77
N VAL A 35 7.63 -0.61 -8.23
CA VAL A 35 7.44 -2.05 -8.37
C VAL A 35 7.19 -2.73 -7.02
N PRO A 36 8.07 -2.57 -5.99
CA PRO A 36 7.81 -3.20 -4.69
C PRO A 36 6.56 -2.65 -4.02
N ALA A 37 6.28 -1.34 -4.13
CA ALA A 37 5.05 -0.75 -3.59
C ALA A 37 3.80 -1.34 -4.25
N LEU A 38 3.80 -1.50 -5.58
CA LEU A 38 2.67 -2.06 -6.32
C LEU A 38 2.44 -3.52 -5.96
N LEU A 39 3.50 -4.33 -5.86
CA LEU A 39 3.38 -5.74 -5.46
C LEU A 39 2.83 -5.87 -4.03
N ALA A 40 3.35 -5.09 -3.09
CA ALA A 40 2.86 -5.08 -1.71
C ALA A 40 1.38 -4.64 -1.63
N MET A 41 1.02 -3.59 -2.37
CA MET A 41 -0.36 -3.09 -2.42
C MET A 41 -1.32 -4.12 -3.03
N LEU A 42 -0.95 -4.75 -4.15
CA LEU A 42 -1.76 -5.79 -4.78
C LEU A 42 -1.95 -7.00 -3.86
N TRP A 43 -0.91 -7.38 -3.13
CA TRP A 43 -1.00 -8.45 -2.14
C TRP A 43 -1.98 -8.09 -1.02
N LEU A 44 -1.87 -6.88 -0.45
CA LEU A 44 -2.78 -6.40 0.60
C LEU A 44 -4.23 -6.34 0.11
N LEU A 45 -4.45 -5.87 -1.12
CA LEU A 45 -5.77 -5.82 -1.73
C LEU A 45 -6.34 -7.23 -1.93
N HIS A 46 -5.53 -8.18 -2.39
CA HIS A 46 -5.93 -9.57 -2.55
C HIS A 46 -6.28 -10.23 -1.21
N ALA A 47 -5.49 -9.97 -0.17
CA ALA A 47 -5.76 -10.45 1.19
C ALA A 47 -7.08 -9.88 1.72
N ALA A 48 -7.29 -8.56 1.60
CA ALA A 48 -8.54 -7.92 2.00
C ALA A 48 -9.75 -8.47 1.23
N TRP A 49 -9.61 -8.67 -0.09
CA TRP A 49 -10.65 -9.26 -0.92
C TRP A 49 -11.02 -10.67 -0.48
N THR A 50 -10.02 -11.48 -0.12
CA THR A 50 -10.21 -12.84 0.38
C THR A 50 -10.98 -12.85 1.70
N VAL A 51 -10.61 -11.98 2.63
CA VAL A 51 -11.33 -11.83 3.91
C VAL A 51 -12.76 -11.37 3.70
N ALA A 52 -12.99 -10.39 2.81
CA ALA A 52 -14.32 -9.90 2.51
C ALA A 52 -15.23 -11.01 1.96
N ASN A 53 -14.76 -11.82 1.01
CA ASN A 53 -15.55 -12.92 0.46
C ASN A 53 -15.84 -14.00 1.52
N LEU A 54 -14.86 -14.33 2.36
CA LEU A 54 -15.06 -15.29 3.45
C LEU A 54 -16.17 -14.84 4.41
N ILE A 55 -16.21 -13.55 4.73
CA ILE A 55 -17.27 -12.97 5.58
C ILE A 55 -18.63 -13.03 4.88
N VAL A 56 -18.68 -12.68 3.59
CA VAL A 56 -19.92 -12.76 2.80
C VAL A 56 -20.46 -14.19 2.76
N ASP A 57 -19.58 -15.18 2.56
CA ASP A 57 -19.96 -16.60 2.55
C ASP A 57 -20.48 -17.05 3.93
N GLN A 58 -19.86 -16.61 5.02
CA GLN A 58 -20.32 -16.91 6.38
C GLN A 58 -21.69 -16.30 6.69
N ILE A 59 -21.95 -15.06 6.24
CA ILE A 59 -23.25 -14.42 6.36
C ILE A 59 -24.30 -15.18 5.53
N GLY A 60 -23.97 -15.52 4.28
CA GLY A 60 -24.85 -16.28 3.40
C GLY A 60 -25.18 -17.69 3.91
N ALA A 61 -24.22 -18.33 4.59
CA ALA A 61 -24.41 -19.62 5.25
C ALA A 61 -25.16 -19.54 6.58
N GLY A 62 -25.43 -18.33 7.10
CA GLY A 62 -26.05 -18.11 8.42
C GLY A 62 -25.13 -18.40 9.60
N THR A 63 -23.82 -18.57 9.38
CA THR A 63 -22.84 -18.85 10.44
C THR A 63 -22.29 -17.58 11.09
N LEU A 64 -22.39 -16.44 10.40
CA LEU A 64 -22.11 -15.11 10.96
C LEU A 64 -23.37 -14.24 10.87
N PRO A 65 -23.88 -13.73 12.01
CA PRO A 65 -24.99 -12.78 11.99
C PRO A 65 -24.60 -11.49 11.26
N LEU A 66 -25.57 -10.84 10.61
CA LEU A 66 -25.39 -9.50 10.02
C LEU A 66 -25.37 -8.42 11.12
N ASP A 67 -24.40 -8.53 12.02
CA ASP A 67 -24.17 -7.64 13.15
C ASP A 67 -22.81 -6.94 12.96
N PRO A 68 -22.75 -5.59 12.95
CA PRO A 68 -21.51 -4.85 12.72
C PRO A 68 -20.39 -5.16 13.72
N VAL A 69 -20.72 -5.44 14.99
CA VAL A 69 -19.75 -5.73 16.04
C VAL A 69 -19.12 -7.10 15.81
N LEU A 70 -19.94 -8.12 15.50
CA LEU A 70 -19.45 -9.46 15.22
C LEU A 70 -18.64 -9.52 13.91
N ILE A 71 -19.05 -8.77 12.89
CA ILE A 71 -18.30 -8.65 11.63
C ILE A 71 -16.93 -8.02 11.89
N GLN A 72 -16.85 -6.94 12.68
CA GLN A 72 -15.57 -6.31 13.03
C GLN A 72 -14.65 -7.29 13.76
N GLN A 73 -15.18 -8.03 14.73
CA GLN A 73 -14.41 -9.07 15.44
C GLN A 73 -13.91 -10.16 14.50
N GLN A 74 -14.73 -10.57 13.53
CA GLN A 74 -14.33 -11.56 12.52
C GLN A 74 -13.23 -11.04 11.60
N ILE A 75 -13.29 -9.75 11.19
CA ILE A 75 -12.23 -9.10 10.41
C ILE A 75 -10.91 -9.11 11.20
N GLU A 76 -10.95 -8.73 12.47
CA GLU A 76 -9.78 -8.71 13.35
C GLU A 76 -9.20 -10.11 13.59
N ALA A 77 -10.07 -11.12 13.76
CA ALA A 77 -9.67 -12.51 13.89
C ALA A 77 -9.05 -13.07 12.60
N THR A 78 -9.47 -12.58 11.44
CA THR A 78 -8.93 -12.99 10.12
C THR A 78 -7.68 -12.18 9.74
N ASN A 79 -6.85 -11.85 10.74
CA ASN A 79 -5.63 -11.09 10.59
C ASN A 79 -4.78 -11.62 9.41
N THR A 80 -4.29 -10.70 8.57
CA THR A 80 -3.42 -11.01 7.41
C THR A 80 -2.08 -11.65 7.80
N GLY A 81 -1.77 -11.71 9.10
CA GLY A 81 -0.64 -12.44 9.66
C GLY A 81 0.72 -11.81 9.31
N PRO A 82 1.81 -12.57 9.44
CA PRO A 82 3.16 -12.07 9.14
C PRO A 82 3.31 -11.52 7.71
N GLY A 83 2.57 -12.06 6.75
CA GLY A 83 2.56 -11.59 5.36
C GLY A 83 2.02 -10.17 5.21
N GLY A 84 0.93 -9.83 5.91
CA GLY A 84 0.36 -8.49 5.88
C GLY A 84 1.27 -7.45 6.52
N ASN A 85 1.89 -7.79 7.64
CA ASN A 85 2.88 -6.92 8.29
C ASN A 85 4.07 -6.66 7.37
N LEU A 86 4.57 -7.70 6.68
CA LEU A 86 5.66 -7.57 5.74
C LEU A 86 5.28 -6.68 4.54
N ALA A 87 4.11 -6.91 3.93
CA ALA A 87 3.64 -6.10 2.80
C ALA A 87 3.45 -4.63 3.20
N ALA A 88 2.85 -4.37 4.37
CA ALA A 88 2.71 -3.02 4.91
C ALA A 88 4.08 -2.36 5.15
N ALA A 89 5.04 -3.09 5.71
CA ALA A 89 6.40 -2.60 5.92
C ALA A 89 7.11 -2.26 4.60
N VAL A 90 7.02 -3.14 3.59
CA VAL A 90 7.57 -2.89 2.25
C VAL A 90 6.97 -1.63 1.64
N LEU A 91 5.64 -1.46 1.76
CA LEU A 91 4.94 -0.29 1.24
C LEU A 91 5.41 0.99 1.93
N LEU A 92 5.52 0.98 3.27
CA LEU A 92 6.03 2.11 4.06
C LEU A 92 7.48 2.46 3.71
N ILE A 93 8.35 1.45 3.61
CA ILE A 93 9.76 1.65 3.23
C ILE A 93 9.87 2.23 1.83
N ALA A 94 9.09 1.72 0.86
CA ALA A 94 9.07 2.27 -0.49
C ALA A 94 8.60 3.73 -0.50
N TRP A 95 7.58 4.07 0.31
CA TRP A 95 7.05 5.42 0.43
C TRP A 95 8.06 6.40 1.01
N LEU A 96 8.60 6.09 2.20
CA LEU A 96 9.60 6.93 2.85
C LEU A 96 10.86 7.04 2.00
N GLY A 97 11.33 5.90 1.46
CA GLY A 97 12.48 5.85 0.57
C GLY A 97 12.30 6.74 -0.66
N SER A 98 11.13 6.73 -1.28
CA SER A 98 10.85 7.58 -2.44
C SER A 98 10.81 9.08 -2.10
N ILE A 99 10.27 9.46 -0.94
CA ILE A 99 10.26 10.85 -0.49
C ILE A 99 11.69 11.34 -0.27
N LEU A 100 12.49 10.57 0.49
CA LEU A 100 13.88 10.90 0.78
C LEU A 100 14.71 10.97 -0.50
N ASP A 101 14.52 10.01 -1.41
CA ASP A 101 15.17 10.00 -2.71
C ASP A 101 14.83 11.26 -3.51
N ALA A 102 13.56 11.69 -3.56
CA ALA A 102 13.15 12.89 -4.28
C ALA A 102 13.76 14.19 -3.70
N LEU A 103 13.95 14.26 -2.37
CA LEU A 103 14.51 15.43 -1.68
C LEU A 103 16.04 15.54 -1.84
N PHE A 104 16.76 14.44 -1.65
CA PHE A 104 18.21 14.46 -1.51
C PHE A 104 18.98 14.10 -2.77
N SER A 105 18.30 13.56 -3.79
CA SER A 105 18.95 13.23 -5.03
C SER A 105 19.43 14.47 -5.77
N LYS A 106 20.74 14.53 -6.03
CA LYS A 106 21.32 15.53 -6.91
C LYS A 106 20.73 15.39 -8.31
N PRO A 107 20.45 16.52 -9.01
CA PRO A 107 19.94 16.55 -10.38
C PRO A 107 20.88 15.88 -11.37
#